data_AF-A0AAD5AI03-F1
#
_entry.id   AF-A0AAD5AI03-F1
#
_cell.length_a   1.000
_cell.length_b   1.000
_cell.length_c   1.000
_cell.angle_alpha   90.00
_cell.angle_beta   90.00
_cell.angle_gamma   90.00
#
_symmetry.space_group_name_H-M   'P 1'
#
loop_
_entity.id
_entity.type
_entity.pdbx_description
1 polymer ?
#
loop_
_entity_poly.entity_id
_entity_poly.type
_entity_poly.pdbx_seq_one_letter_code
_entity_poly.pdbx_strand_id
1 'polypeptide(L)'
;MAERASKFVLIVVGSVFFMLILYQYVAPGAINFGSPAHGYLAEEDMTIFPTPDPHYVKKYFFPVRDLERSVDFEIKGEDVIVFLHIQKTGGTTFGRHLVQNVRLEVPCDCRPGQKKCTCYRPNRKETWLFSRFSTGWSCGLHADWTELTNCVPGVLNRKESKTKKLR
;
A
#
# COMPACT_ATOMS: atom_id res chain seq x y z
N MET A 1 -0.57 -69.57 -24.60
CA MET A 1 0.43 -68.56 -25.01
C MET A 1 -0.11 -67.13 -25.01
N ALA A 2 -1.39 -66.88 -25.33
CA ALA A 2 -1.97 -65.53 -25.40
C ALA A 2 -2.02 -64.74 -24.07
N GLU A 3 -2.27 -65.40 -22.94
CA GLU A 3 -2.43 -64.72 -21.64
C GLU A 3 -1.11 -64.15 -21.09
N ARG A 4 0.02 -64.80 -21.39
CA ARG A 4 1.37 -64.37 -20.97
C ARG A 4 1.86 -63.20 -21.81
N ALA A 5 1.50 -63.17 -23.09
CA ALA A 5 1.78 -62.05 -23.99
C ALA A 5 1.00 -60.78 -23.58
N SER A 6 -0.28 -60.92 -23.21
CA SER A 6 -1.10 -59.78 -22.76
C SER A 6 -0.56 -59.11 -21.49
N LYS A 7 -0.12 -59.91 -20.49
CA LYS A 7 0.51 -59.38 -19.27
C LYS A 7 1.83 -58.67 -19.56
N PHE A 8 2.65 -59.20 -20.49
CA PHE A 8 3.88 -58.54 -20.92
C PHE A 8 3.62 -57.21 -21.64
N VAL A 9 2.61 -57.18 -22.52
CA VAL A 9 2.22 -55.94 -23.23
C VAL A 9 1.76 -54.87 -22.24
N LEU A 10 0.96 -55.22 -21.24
CA LEU A 10 0.50 -54.27 -20.21
C LEU A 10 1.66 -53.69 -19.39
N ILE A 11 2.67 -54.50 -19.06
CA ILE A 11 3.86 -54.04 -18.32
C ILE A 11 4.68 -53.08 -19.19
N VAL A 12 4.88 -53.40 -20.46
CA VAL A 12 5.65 -52.53 -21.38
C VAL A 12 4.93 -51.20 -21.60
N VAL A 13 3.61 -51.23 -21.86
CA VAL A 13 2.81 -50.02 -22.03
C VAL A 13 2.80 -49.17 -20.76
N GLY A 14 2.63 -49.80 -19.59
CA GLY A 14 2.69 -49.10 -18.30
C GLY A 14 4.04 -48.44 -18.03
N SER A 15 5.15 -49.11 -18.37
CA SER A 15 6.50 -48.56 -18.24
C SER A 15 6.72 -47.35 -19.14
N VAL A 16 6.21 -47.39 -20.38
CA VAL A 16 6.30 -46.25 -21.31
C VAL A 16 5.50 -45.05 -20.78
N PHE A 17 4.28 -45.25 -20.30
CA PHE A 17 3.48 -44.17 -19.69
C PHE A 17 4.16 -43.55 -18.47
N PHE A 18 4.74 -44.37 -17.60
CA PHE A 18 5.45 -43.87 -16.42
C PHE A 18 6.67 -43.02 -16.80
N MET A 19 7.45 -43.44 -17.81
CA MET A 19 8.57 -42.67 -18.32
C MET A 19 8.13 -41.35 -18.97
N LEU A 20 6.99 -41.32 -19.66
CA LEU A 20 6.43 -40.08 -20.21
C LEU A 20 5.99 -39.09 -19.11
N ILE A 21 5.42 -39.59 -18.01
CA ILE A 21 5.04 -38.75 -16.85
C ILE A 21 6.28 -38.18 -16.17
N LEU A 22 7.31 -39.00 -15.92
CA LEU A 22 8.57 -38.53 -15.36
C LEU A 22 9.23 -37.48 -16.27
N TYR A 23 9.18 -37.68 -17.59
CA TYR A 23 9.74 -36.75 -18.55
C TYR A 23 9.01 -35.40 -18.57
N GLN A 24 7.67 -35.40 -18.50
CA GLN A 24 6.88 -34.17 -18.39
C GLN A 24 7.17 -33.40 -17.10
N TYR A 25 7.53 -34.09 -16.01
CA TYR A 25 7.87 -33.46 -14.74
C TYR A 25 9.29 -32.87 -14.74
N VAL A 26 10.23 -33.50 -15.43
CA VAL A 26 11.63 -33.04 -15.52
C VAL A 26 11.82 -31.97 -16.60
N ALA A 27 11.06 -32.02 -17.70
CA ALA A 27 11.16 -31.09 -18.82
C ALA A 27 9.76 -30.70 -19.35
N PRO A 28 9.00 -29.87 -18.61
CA PRO A 28 7.71 -29.38 -19.09
C PRO A 28 7.93 -28.48 -20.32
N GLY A 29 7.61 -28.98 -21.52
CA GLY A 29 7.63 -28.20 -22.78
C GLY A 29 8.43 -28.80 -23.94
N ALA A 30 9.09 -29.96 -23.79
CA ALA A 30 9.94 -30.53 -24.85
C ALA A 30 9.18 -31.29 -25.97
N ILE A 31 7.90 -31.65 -25.75
CA ILE A 31 7.04 -32.31 -26.75
C ILE A 31 5.82 -31.43 -27.07
N ASN A 32 6.02 -30.45 -27.94
CA ASN A 32 4.94 -29.70 -28.57
C ASN A 32 4.49 -30.43 -29.85
N PHE A 33 3.52 -31.34 -29.74
CA PHE A 33 2.72 -31.80 -30.87
C PHE A 33 1.40 -31.04 -30.88
N GLY A 34 1.44 -29.77 -31.28
CA GLY A 34 0.24 -28.93 -31.38
C GLY A 34 0.54 -27.44 -31.39
N SER A 35 0.51 -26.84 -32.58
CA SER A 35 0.55 -25.40 -32.92
C SER A 35 1.94 -24.76 -33.12
N PRO A 36 2.21 -24.21 -34.32
CA PRO A 36 3.41 -23.42 -34.58
C PRO A 36 3.12 -21.96 -34.21
N ALA A 37 3.48 -21.54 -33.00
CA ALA A 37 3.49 -20.12 -32.69
C ALA A 37 4.43 -19.82 -31.53
N HIS A 38 5.43 -18.97 -31.83
CA HIS A 38 6.09 -18.04 -30.91
C HIS A 38 7.33 -18.48 -30.12
N GLY A 39 8.01 -19.56 -30.49
CA GLY A 39 9.30 -19.94 -29.86
C GLY A 39 10.58 -19.24 -30.38
N TYR A 40 10.54 -18.47 -31.47
CA TYR A 40 11.75 -18.09 -32.22
C TYR A 40 11.88 -16.58 -32.54
N LEU A 41 11.38 -15.68 -31.70
CA LEU A 41 11.63 -14.22 -31.82
C LEU A 41 11.90 -13.57 -30.46
N ALA A 42 12.81 -14.13 -29.67
CA ALA A 42 13.17 -13.54 -28.37
C ALA A 42 14.67 -13.47 -28.08
N GLU A 43 15.54 -13.69 -29.08
CA GLU A 43 17.00 -13.61 -28.87
C GLU A 43 17.72 -12.48 -29.63
N GLU A 44 17.12 -11.82 -30.62
CA GLU A 44 17.82 -10.78 -31.39
C GLU A 44 17.60 -9.32 -30.92
N ASP A 45 16.79 -9.07 -29.89
CA ASP A 45 16.59 -7.69 -29.36
C ASP A 45 17.37 -7.40 -28.07
N MET A 46 18.23 -8.32 -27.61
CA MET A 46 18.98 -8.17 -26.34
C MET A 46 20.33 -7.44 -26.46
N THR A 47 20.67 -6.84 -27.61
CA THR A 47 21.98 -6.17 -27.79
C THR A 47 21.94 -4.68 -28.12
N ILE A 48 20.75 -4.04 -28.11
CA ILE A 48 20.62 -2.59 -28.36
C ILE A 48 20.78 -1.72 -27.08
N PHE A 49 20.72 -2.32 -25.89
CA PHE A 49 20.86 -1.56 -24.65
C PHE A 49 22.24 -1.77 -24.02
N PRO A 50 23.02 -0.69 -23.75
CA PRO A 50 24.23 -0.80 -22.96
C PRO A 50 23.85 -1.42 -21.62
N THR A 51 24.65 -2.40 -21.16
CA THR A 51 24.61 -3.08 -19.85
C THR A 51 23.57 -2.51 -18.88
N PRO A 52 22.55 -3.28 -18.44
CA PRO A 52 21.53 -2.77 -17.53
C PRO A 52 22.21 -2.23 -16.27
N ASP A 53 22.15 -0.91 -16.11
CA ASP A 53 22.60 -0.22 -14.91
C ASP A 53 21.91 -0.91 -13.71
N PRO A 54 22.65 -1.37 -12.68
CA PRO A 54 22.05 -1.94 -11.47
C PRO A 54 21.07 -0.98 -10.77
N HIS A 55 21.03 0.30 -11.16
CA HIS A 55 20.06 1.30 -10.73
C HIS A 55 18.91 1.58 -11.70
N TYR A 56 18.78 0.84 -12.82
CA TYR A 56 17.68 1.05 -13.76
C TYR A 56 16.34 0.56 -13.20
N VAL A 57 15.66 1.45 -12.49
CA VAL A 57 14.26 1.27 -12.10
C VAL A 57 13.39 1.90 -13.18
N LYS A 58 12.49 1.11 -13.79
CA LYS A 58 11.47 1.60 -14.73
C LYS A 58 10.66 2.73 -14.07
N LYS A 59 10.88 3.98 -14.46
CA LYS A 59 10.15 5.14 -13.94
C LYS A 59 8.83 5.30 -14.69
N TYR A 60 7.75 5.48 -13.96
CA TYR A 60 6.46 5.88 -14.54
C TYR A 60 6.48 7.38 -14.85
N PHE A 61 5.96 7.77 -16.03
CA PHE A 61 5.88 9.17 -16.43
C PHE A 61 4.63 9.81 -15.80
N PHE A 62 4.82 10.51 -14.67
CA PHE A 62 3.77 11.30 -14.05
C PHE A 62 3.66 12.69 -14.72
N PRO A 63 2.45 13.19 -15.02
CA PRO A 63 2.28 14.57 -15.43
C PRO A 63 2.66 15.53 -14.29
N VAL A 64 3.10 16.74 -14.60
CA VAL A 64 3.55 17.75 -13.60
C VAL A 64 2.50 17.99 -12.52
N ARG A 65 1.22 18.01 -12.90
CA ARG A 65 0.08 18.14 -11.97
C ARG A 65 0.01 17.05 -10.90
N ASP A 66 0.62 15.89 -11.11
CA ASP A 66 0.63 14.79 -10.11
C ASP A 66 1.84 14.87 -9.18
N LEU A 67 2.89 15.60 -9.60
CA LEU A 67 4.11 15.82 -8.83
C LEU A 67 4.02 17.07 -7.95
N GLU A 68 3.38 18.12 -8.45
CA GLU A 68 3.21 19.38 -7.73
C GLU A 68 2.03 19.28 -6.74
N ARG A 69 2.35 19.43 -5.45
CA ARG A 69 1.38 19.43 -4.35
C ARG A 69 1.58 20.67 -3.49
N SER A 70 1.31 21.83 -4.07
CA SER A 70 1.25 23.10 -3.34
C SER A 70 -0.15 23.28 -2.74
N VAL A 71 -0.23 23.30 -1.42
CA VAL A 71 -1.47 23.59 -0.67
C VAL A 71 -1.21 24.82 0.18
N ASP A 72 -2.00 25.88 -0.01
CA ASP A 72 -2.01 27.02 0.90
C ASP A 72 -2.80 26.64 2.15
N PHE A 73 -2.08 26.25 3.21
CA PHE A 73 -2.69 25.73 4.44
C PHE A 73 -2.93 26.84 5.45
N GLU A 74 -4.19 27.17 5.70
CA GLU A 74 -4.57 28.23 6.64
C GLU A 74 -4.90 27.68 8.03
N ILE A 75 -3.90 27.62 8.92
CA ILE A 75 -4.10 27.10 10.28
C ILE A 75 -5.11 27.91 11.12
N LYS A 76 -5.27 29.21 10.81
CA LYS A 76 -6.23 30.11 11.46
C LYS A 76 -7.64 30.02 10.87
N GLY A 77 -7.75 29.48 9.65
CA GLY A 77 -8.99 29.23 8.95
C GLY A 77 -9.64 27.93 9.39
N GLU A 78 -10.30 27.25 8.45
CA GLU A 78 -11.06 26.02 8.70
C GLU A 78 -10.31 24.75 8.28
N ASP A 79 -9.10 24.87 7.72
CA ASP A 79 -8.36 23.74 7.18
C ASP A 79 -7.98 22.72 8.26
N VAL A 80 -8.07 21.43 7.93
CA VAL A 80 -7.69 20.33 8.81
C VAL A 80 -6.84 19.31 8.07
N ILE A 81 -5.69 19.00 8.63
CA ILE A 81 -4.85 17.89 8.16
C ILE A 81 -5.37 16.61 8.78
N VAL A 82 -5.65 15.60 7.96
CA VAL A 82 -6.05 14.25 8.41
C VAL A 82 -4.90 13.28 8.15
N PHE A 83 -4.29 12.76 9.22
CA PHE A 83 -3.24 11.77 9.11
C PHE A 83 -3.80 10.34 9.20
N LEU A 84 -3.90 9.67 8.05
CA LEU A 84 -4.23 8.25 7.93
C LEU A 84 -3.00 7.40 8.32
N HIS A 85 -3.09 6.68 9.43
CA HIS A 85 -2.00 5.88 9.98
C HIS A 85 -2.15 4.39 9.68
N ILE A 86 -1.50 3.94 8.61
CA ILE A 86 -1.38 2.52 8.25
C ILE A 86 -0.43 1.80 9.22
N GLN A 87 -0.75 0.56 9.61
CA GLN A 87 0.09 -0.18 10.56
C GLN A 87 1.50 -0.39 10.01
N LYS A 88 2.49 -0.35 10.92
CA LYS A 88 3.91 -0.69 10.65
C LYS A 88 4.62 0.17 9.59
N THR A 89 4.05 1.31 9.19
CA THR A 89 4.68 2.25 8.25
C THR A 89 5.51 3.36 8.91
N GLY A 90 5.90 3.18 10.18
CA GLY A 90 6.59 4.24 10.93
C GLY A 90 5.68 5.42 11.34
N GLY A 91 4.36 5.30 11.17
CA GLY A 91 3.41 6.38 11.47
C GLY A 91 3.35 6.79 12.94
N THR A 92 3.89 5.99 13.87
CA THR A 92 4.08 6.42 15.27
C THR A 92 5.15 7.52 15.38
N THR A 93 6.26 7.38 14.67
CA THR A 93 7.31 8.39 14.64
C THR A 93 6.81 9.63 13.91
N PHE A 94 6.28 9.45 12.70
CA PHE A 94 5.75 10.56 11.91
C PHE A 94 4.64 11.33 12.65
N GLY A 95 3.70 10.62 13.26
CA GLY A 95 2.64 11.24 14.05
C GLY A 95 3.15 12.04 15.25
N ARG A 96 4.24 11.61 15.90
CA ARG A 96 4.88 12.40 16.97
C ARG A 96 5.50 13.67 16.42
N HIS A 97 6.16 13.61 15.25
CA HIS A 97 6.68 14.81 14.60
C HIS A 97 5.59 15.84 14.29
N LEU A 98 4.39 15.41 13.87
CA LEU A 98 3.28 16.32 13.60
C LEU A 98 2.83 17.12 14.83
N VAL A 99 2.88 16.53 16.03
CA VAL A 99 2.42 17.19 17.26
C VAL A 99 3.54 17.87 18.06
N GLN A 100 4.80 17.48 17.87
CA GLN A 100 5.94 17.98 18.65
C GLN A 100 6.97 18.80 17.87
N ASN A 101 7.11 18.56 16.55
CA ASN A 101 8.26 19.03 15.78
C ASN A 101 7.89 19.93 14.58
N VAL A 102 6.66 20.42 14.53
CA VAL A 102 6.22 21.45 13.57
C VAL A 102 6.40 22.82 14.21
N ARG A 103 7.01 23.77 13.49
CA ARG A 103 7.16 25.16 13.95
C ARG A 103 5.85 25.90 13.74
N LEU A 104 5.11 26.14 14.81
CA LEU A 104 3.79 26.78 14.81
C LEU A 104 3.82 28.04 15.68
N GLU A 105 2.94 29.00 15.37
CA GLU A 105 2.69 30.17 16.23
C GLU A 105 2.21 29.74 17.63
N VAL A 106 1.32 28.74 17.66
CA VAL A 106 0.84 28.10 18.89
C VAL A 106 1.13 26.59 18.80
N PRO A 107 2.04 26.05 19.64
CA PRO A 107 2.37 24.62 19.63
C PRO A 107 1.25 23.78 20.26
N CYS A 108 1.24 22.47 19.98
CA CYS A 108 0.33 21.55 20.65
C CYS A 108 0.69 21.36 22.13
N ASP A 109 -0.32 21.29 23.01
CA ASP A 109 -0.13 20.96 24.44
C ASP A 109 -0.06 19.43 24.62
N CYS A 110 1.15 18.91 24.80
CA CYS A 110 1.43 17.49 25.06
C CYS A 110 1.86 17.29 26.52
N ARG A 111 0.93 16.82 27.38
CA ARG A 111 1.24 16.57 28.80
C ARG A 111 1.95 15.22 29.01
N PRO A 112 2.99 15.14 29.87
CA PRO A 112 3.60 13.86 30.24
C PRO A 112 2.55 12.87 30.78
N GLY A 113 2.63 11.61 30.35
CA GLY A 113 1.68 10.56 30.71
C GLY A 113 0.41 10.50 29.86
N GLN A 114 0.09 11.56 29.09
CA GLN A 114 -1.02 11.53 28.14
C GLN A 114 -0.52 11.08 26.77
N LYS A 115 -1.20 10.08 26.18
CA LYS A 115 -0.92 9.64 24.80
C LYS A 115 -1.49 10.60 23.75
N LYS A 116 -2.30 11.58 24.14
CA LYS A 116 -2.99 12.51 23.25
C LYS A 116 -2.60 13.94 23.62
N CYS A 117 -2.13 14.69 22.63
CA CYS A 117 -1.85 16.10 22.70
C CYS A 117 -3.07 16.92 22.27
N THR A 118 -3.11 18.18 22.69
CA THR A 118 -4.15 19.13 22.31
C THR A 118 -3.60 20.10 21.29
N CYS A 119 -3.94 19.90 20.02
CA CYS A 119 -3.52 20.75 18.90
C CYS A 119 -4.67 21.67 18.50
N TYR A 120 -4.70 22.87 19.05
CA TYR A 120 -5.71 23.88 18.73
C TYR A 120 -5.20 24.92 17.74
N ARG A 121 -6.14 25.51 17.00
CA ARG A 121 -5.90 26.69 16.17
C ARG A 121 -5.53 27.89 17.06
N PRO A 122 -4.72 28.83 16.57
CA PRO A 122 -4.52 30.10 17.27
C PRO A 122 -5.87 30.78 17.56
N ASN A 123 -6.08 31.27 18.78
CA ASN A 123 -7.29 31.99 19.22
C ASN A 123 -8.62 31.21 19.19
N ARG A 124 -8.63 29.91 18.87
CA ARG A 124 -9.85 29.08 18.87
C ARG A 124 -9.62 27.73 19.54
N LYS A 125 -10.67 27.15 20.13
CA LYS A 125 -10.64 25.80 20.74
C LYS A 125 -11.07 24.72 19.72
N GLU A 126 -10.58 24.86 18.50
CA GLU A 126 -10.87 23.97 17.36
C GLU A 126 -9.55 23.33 16.94
N THR A 127 -9.59 22.10 16.42
CA THR A 127 -8.36 21.36 16.10
C THR A 127 -8.05 21.44 14.60
N TRP A 128 -6.80 21.75 14.27
CA TRP A 128 -6.31 21.79 12.88
C TRP A 128 -5.72 20.45 12.42
N LEU A 129 -5.56 19.48 13.34
CA LEU A 129 -4.94 18.18 13.07
C LEU A 129 -5.84 17.05 13.56
N PHE A 130 -6.28 16.19 12.65
CA PHE A 130 -6.94 14.93 12.95
C PHE A 130 -5.93 13.78 12.85
N SER A 131 -5.58 13.19 14.00
CA SER A 131 -4.62 12.09 14.08
C SER A 131 -4.80 11.31 15.39
N ARG A 132 -4.17 10.14 15.48
CA ARG A 132 -4.06 9.38 16.73
C ARG A 132 -3.57 10.24 17.91
N PHE A 133 -2.55 11.09 17.69
CA PHE A 133 -1.91 11.86 18.76
C PHE A 133 -2.61 13.19 19.05
N SER A 134 -3.59 13.62 18.26
CA SER A 134 -4.36 14.85 18.52
C SER A 134 -5.81 14.55 18.91
N THR A 135 -6.55 13.83 18.06
CA THR A 135 -7.97 13.52 18.25
C THR A 135 -8.22 12.12 18.78
N GLY A 136 -7.19 11.26 18.79
CA GLY A 136 -7.32 9.87 19.21
C GLY A 136 -7.95 9.00 18.12
N TRP A 137 -8.49 7.84 18.51
CA TRP A 137 -9.19 6.91 17.62
C TRP A 137 -10.67 7.25 17.49
N SER A 138 -10.97 8.52 17.18
CA SER A 138 -12.37 9.01 17.16
C SER A 138 -13.22 8.37 16.05
N CYS A 139 -12.59 7.82 15.01
CA CYS A 139 -13.25 7.19 13.86
C CYS A 139 -12.92 5.70 13.71
N GLY A 140 -12.34 5.07 14.74
CA GLY A 140 -11.87 3.67 14.68
C GLY A 140 -10.37 3.54 14.97
N LEU A 141 -9.96 2.34 15.40
CA LEU A 141 -8.56 2.00 15.65
C LEU A 141 -7.90 1.67 14.31
N HIS A 142 -6.91 2.49 13.90
CA HIS A 142 -6.29 2.41 12.58
C HIS A 142 -7.27 2.55 11.41
N ALA A 143 -8.14 3.56 11.51
CA ALA A 143 -9.15 3.82 10.50
C ALA A 143 -8.53 4.01 9.10
N ASP A 144 -9.11 3.33 8.13
CA ASP A 144 -8.68 3.37 6.74
C ASP A 144 -9.25 4.58 5.99
N TRP A 145 -8.99 4.66 4.68
CA TRP A 145 -9.47 5.76 3.87
C TRP A 145 -11.00 5.85 3.86
N THR A 146 -11.68 4.71 3.72
CA THR A 146 -13.15 4.62 3.69
C THR A 146 -13.76 5.07 5.00
N GLU A 147 -13.20 4.66 6.14
CA GLU A 147 -13.69 5.06 7.44
C GLU A 147 -13.47 6.56 7.70
N LEU A 148 -12.28 7.06 7.37
CA LEU A 148 -11.93 8.47 7.63
C LEU A 148 -12.77 9.43 6.79
N THR A 149 -12.96 9.18 5.49
CA THR A 149 -13.74 10.08 4.63
C THR A 149 -15.20 10.16 5.06
N ASN A 150 -15.77 9.06 5.57
CA ASN A 150 -17.16 9.01 6.03
C ASN A 150 -17.36 9.55 7.45
N CYS A 151 -16.35 9.47 8.33
CA CYS A 151 -16.50 9.79 9.75
C CYS A 151 -15.95 11.18 10.14
N VAL A 152 -14.79 11.59 9.60
CA VAL A 152 -14.06 12.78 10.06
C VAL A 152 -14.91 14.05 10.02
N PRO A 153 -15.65 14.37 8.93
CA PRO A 153 -16.49 15.56 8.87
C PRO A 153 -17.52 15.60 10.00
N GLY A 154 -18.17 14.47 10.30
CA GLY A 154 -19.16 14.37 11.37
C GLY A 154 -18.57 14.57 12.77
N VAL A 155 -17.38 14.02 13.02
CA VAL A 155 -16.70 14.13 14.32
C VAL A 155 -16.23 15.57 14.59
N LEU A 156 -15.67 16.25 13.60
CA LEU A 156 -15.21 17.63 13.73
C LEU A 156 -16.39 18.57 14.01
N ASN A 157 -17.44 18.50 13.20
CA ASN A 157 -18.66 19.29 13.38
C ASN A 157 -19.30 19.09 14.77
N ARG A 158 -19.31 17.85 15.27
CA ARG A 158 -19.83 17.54 16.62
C ARG A 158 -18.95 18.11 17.74
N LYS A 159 -17.63 18.18 17.56
CA LYS A 159 -16.73 18.78 18.56
C LYS A 159 -16.86 20.30 18.58
N GLU A 160 -16.90 20.93 17.41
CA GLU A 160 -17.03 22.39 17.30
C GLU A 160 -18.36 22.89 17.84
N SER A 161 -19.46 22.21 17.52
CA SER A 161 -20.79 22.55 18.06
C SER A 161 -20.87 22.42 19.58
N LYS A 162 -20.21 21.42 20.18
CA LYS A 162 -20.11 21.31 21.65
C LYS A 162 -19.33 22.49 22.24
N THR A 163 -18.19 22.85 21.65
CA THR A 163 -17.39 24.00 22.11
C THR A 163 -18.16 25.31 22.03
N LYS A 164 -18.93 25.52 20.96
CA LYS A 164 -19.79 26.71 20.79
C LYS A 164 -20.91 26.77 21.83
N LYS A 165 -21.49 25.64 22.24
CA LYS A 165 -22.53 25.58 23.31
C LYS A 165 -21.98 25.80 24.73
N LEU A 166 -20.68 25.62 24.94
CA LEU A 166 -20.01 25.84 26.22
C LEU A 166 -19.48 27.28 26.40
N ARG A 167 -19.59 28.11 25.36
CA ARG A 167 -19.31 29.55 25.40
C ARG A 167 -20.61 30.31 25.60
#